data_AF-A0A090QTF8-F1
#
_entry.id   AF-A0A090QTF8-F1
#
_cell.length_a   1.000
_cell.length_b   1.000
_cell.length_c   1.000
_cell.angle_alpha   90.00
_cell.angle_beta   90.00
_cell.angle_gamma   90.00
#
_symmetry.space_group_name_H-M   'P 1'
#
loop_
_entity.id
_entity.type
_entity.pdbx_description
1 polymer ?
#
loop_
_entity_poly.entity_id
_entity_poly.type
_entity_poly.pdbx_seq_one_letter_code
_entity_poly.pdbx_strand_id
1 'polypeptide(L)'
;MERAKARLTVVIPATLAIIMMLLYMSFRRVGEVMIMMGTLPLAMVGGLWLMYVLGYNFSIAVGVGFIALAGVAVEIGVLMLVYLNQAWDEIRVINRQKA
;
A
#
# COMPACT_ATOMS: atom_id res chain seq x y z
N MET A 1 17.20 23.02 -6.78
CA MET A 1 16.46 22.27 -5.73
C MET A 1 14.94 22.53 -5.80
N GLU A 2 14.47 23.78 -5.87
CA GLU A 2 13.04 24.11 -5.76
C GLU A 2 12.13 23.49 -6.84
N ARG A 3 12.55 23.49 -8.12
CA ARG A 3 11.79 22.84 -9.21
C ARG A 3 11.61 21.32 -9.02
N ALA A 4 12.61 20.64 -8.45
CA ALA A 4 12.53 19.21 -8.21
C ALA A 4 11.62 18.87 -7.02
N LYS A 5 11.66 19.71 -5.98
CA LYS A 5 10.73 19.62 -4.84
C LYS A 5 9.28 19.85 -5.29
N ALA A 6 9.06 20.84 -6.16
CA ALA A 6 7.73 21.12 -6.74
C ALA A 6 7.18 19.96 -7.59
N ARG A 7 8.04 19.25 -8.35
CA ARG A 7 7.63 18.05 -9.10
C ARG A 7 7.26 16.89 -8.17
N LEU A 8 8.03 16.65 -7.10
CA LEU A 8 7.72 15.60 -6.12
C LEU A 8 6.36 15.81 -5.46
N THR A 9 6.01 17.06 -5.13
CA THR A 9 4.70 17.40 -4.55
C THR A 9 3.53 17.04 -5.46
N VAL A 10 3.73 16.97 -6.78
CA VAL A 10 2.70 16.57 -7.75
C VAL A 10 2.74 15.06 -8.01
N VAL A 11 3.93 14.47 -8.12
CA VAL A 11 4.09 13.05 -8.46
C VAL A 11 3.60 12.14 -7.33
N ILE A 12 3.92 12.46 -6.07
CA ILE A 12 3.51 11.66 -4.90
C ILE A 12 1.98 11.50 -4.80
N PRO A 13 1.16 12.56 -4.85
CA PRO A 13 -0.28 12.39 -4.82
C PRO A 13 -0.83 11.74 -6.09
N ALA A 14 -0.22 11.98 -7.25
CA ALA A 14 -0.64 11.31 -8.49
C ALA A 14 -0.41 9.78 -8.43
N THR A 15 0.74 9.32 -7.93
CA THR A 15 1.00 7.88 -7.76
C THR A 15 0.07 7.25 -6.71
N LEU A 16 -0.16 7.92 -5.57
CA LEU A 16 -1.15 7.44 -4.59
C LEU A 16 -2.55 7.33 -5.17
N ALA A 17 -2.98 8.31 -5.99
CA ALA A 17 -4.27 8.27 -6.66
C ALA A 17 -4.37 7.08 -7.64
N ILE A 18 -3.32 6.83 -8.42
CA ILE A 18 -3.26 5.67 -9.33
C ILE A 18 -3.31 4.36 -8.55
N ILE A 19 -2.53 4.22 -7.48
CA ILE A 19 -2.55 3.03 -6.60
C ILE A 19 -3.96 2.80 -6.06
N MET A 20 -4.60 3.84 -5.55
CA MET A 20 -5.97 3.77 -5.02
C MET A 20 -6.98 3.35 -6.09
N MET A 21 -6.86 3.89 -7.30
CA MET A 21 -7.71 3.53 -8.43
C MET A 21 -7.54 2.05 -8.82
N LEU A 22 -6.29 1.58 -8.93
CA LEU A 22 -5.98 0.18 -9.27
C LEU A 22 -6.50 -0.79 -8.21
N LEU A 23 -6.32 -0.46 -6.92
CA LEU A 23 -6.86 -1.25 -5.82
C LEU A 23 -8.38 -1.34 -5.85
N TYR A 24 -9.06 -0.22 -6.11
CA TYR A 24 -10.51 -0.21 -6.23
C TYR A 24 -10.99 -1.08 -7.41
N MET A 25 -10.31 -1.03 -8.55
CA MET A 25 -10.63 -1.87 -9.71
C MET A 25 -10.40 -3.36 -9.45
N SER A 26 -9.37 -3.70 -8.66
CA SER A 26 -9.02 -5.09 -8.36
C SER A 26 -10.04 -5.77 -7.44
N PHE A 27 -10.45 -5.12 -6.35
CA PHE A 27 -11.28 -5.75 -5.32
C PHE A 27 -12.76 -5.36 -5.39
N ARG A 28 -13.08 -4.18 -5.94
CA ARG A 28 -14.45 -3.64 -6.03
C ARG A 28 -15.21 -3.62 -4.69
N ARG A 29 -14.50 -3.71 -3.56
CA ARG A 29 -15.03 -3.73 -2.20
C ARG A 29 -14.33 -2.68 -1.36
N VAL A 30 -15.11 -1.72 -0.84
CA VAL A 30 -14.58 -0.61 -0.03
C VAL A 30 -13.84 -1.09 1.22
N GLY A 31 -14.32 -2.16 1.87
CA GLY A 31 -13.67 -2.70 3.07
C GLY A 31 -12.25 -3.22 2.82
N GLU A 32 -12.04 -3.93 1.70
CA GLU A 32 -10.73 -4.48 1.33
C GLU A 32 -9.76 -3.36 0.94
N VAL A 33 -10.25 -2.37 0.19
CA VAL A 33 -9.48 -1.16 -0.13
C VAL A 33 -9.07 -0.39 1.12
N MET A 34 -9.94 -0.28 2.14
CA MET A 34 -9.61 0.39 3.40
C MET A 34 -8.53 -0.33 4.20
N ILE A 35 -8.56 -1.67 4.24
CA ILE A 35 -7.51 -2.47 4.88
C ILE A 35 -6.17 -2.21 4.19
N MET A 36 -6.15 -2.22 2.86
CA MET A 36 -4.97 -1.92 2.05
C MET A 36 -4.46 -0.48 2.24
N MET A 37 -5.36 0.49 2.30
CA MET A 37 -5.00 1.88 2.60
C MET A 37 -4.45 2.03 4.02
N GLY A 38 -4.81 1.16 4.96
CA GLY A 38 -4.24 1.13 6.31
C GLY A 38 -2.79 0.65 6.37
N THR A 39 -2.38 -0.28 5.50
CA THR A 39 -1.00 -0.80 5.48
C THR A 39 0.00 0.20 4.90
N LEU A 40 -0.44 1.09 4.00
CA LEU A 40 0.39 2.09 3.34
C LEU A 40 1.04 3.10 4.32
N PRO A 41 0.29 3.80 5.20
CA PRO A 41 0.87 4.67 6.22
C PRO A 41 1.83 3.93 7.16
N LEU A 42 1.53 2.69 7.53
CA LEU A 42 2.40 1.89 8.39
C LEU A 42 3.75 1.59 7.71
N ALA A 43 3.74 1.23 6.42
CA ALA A 43 4.96 1.06 5.65
C ALA A 43 5.77 2.37 5.57
N MET A 44 5.10 3.50 5.31
CA MET A 44 5.75 4.82 5.27
C MET A 44 6.38 5.20 6.62
N VAL A 45 5.72 4.93 7.74
CA VAL A 45 6.28 5.18 9.08
C VAL A 45 7.57 4.41 9.28
N GLY A 46 7.64 3.14 8.88
CA GLY A 46 8.88 2.35 8.96
C GLY A 46 10.02 2.95 8.14
N GLY A 47 9.72 3.42 6.92
CA GLY A 47 10.71 4.11 6.08
C GLY A 47 11.21 5.43 6.67
N LEU A 48 10.29 6.24 7.23
CA LEU A 48 10.63 7.51 7.88
C LEU A 48 11.45 7.29 9.16
N TRP A 49 11.09 6.28 9.95
CA TRP A 49 11.82 5.89 11.15
C TRP A 49 13.27 5.51 10.82
N LEU A 50 13.47 4.70 9.78
CA LEU A 50 14.80 4.29 9.34
C LEU A 50 15.65 5.49 8.88
N MET A 51 15.05 6.40 8.10
CA MET A 51 15.72 7.64 7.70
C MET A 51 16.14 8.51 8.89
N TYR A 52 15.28 8.61 9.90
CA TYR A 52 15.55 9.39 11.10
C TYR A 52 16.75 8.81 11.87
N VAL A 53 16.76 7.49 12.08
CA VAL A 53 17.87 6.80 12.77
C VAL A 53 19.18 6.93 12.00
N LEU A 54 19.15 6.88 10.67
CA LEU A 54 20.33 7.00 9.81
C LEU A 54 20.75 8.46 9.54
N GLY A 55 19.99 9.45 10.00
CA GLY A 55 20.27 10.87 9.78
C GLY A 55 20.19 11.30 8.31
N TYR A 56 19.41 10.62 7.47
CA TYR A 56 19.27 10.98 6.05
C TYR A 56 18.33 12.15 5.82
N ASN A 57 18.68 13.01 4.87
CA ASN A 57 17.82 14.10 4.41
C ASN A 57 16.81 13.63 3.35
N PHE A 58 15.64 14.26 3.32
CA PHE A 58 14.63 14.00 2.30
C PHE A 58 15.11 14.51 0.93
N SER A 59 15.26 13.59 -0.03
CA SER A 59 15.76 13.86 -1.38
C SER A 59 14.87 13.23 -2.45
N ILE A 60 15.17 13.48 -3.73
CA ILE A 60 14.46 12.86 -4.85
C ILE A 60 14.63 11.34 -4.83
N ALA A 61 15.86 10.86 -4.57
CA ALA A 61 16.14 9.43 -4.49
C ALA A 61 15.34 8.76 -3.37
N VAL A 62 15.25 9.42 -2.21
CA VAL A 62 14.41 8.99 -1.09
C VAL A 62 12.94 8.93 -1.52
N GLY A 63 12.42 9.98 -2.17
CA GLY A 63 11.04 10.00 -2.65
C GLY A 63 10.72 8.84 -3.61
N VAL A 64 11.63 8.52 -4.53
CA VAL A 64 11.50 7.34 -5.42
C VAL A 64 11.50 6.05 -4.60
N GLY A 65 12.35 5.94 -3.58
CA GLY A 65 12.36 4.81 -2.65
C GLY A 65 11.03 4.62 -1.90
N PHE A 66 10.40 5.70 -1.45
CA PHE A 66 9.08 5.63 -0.81
C PHE A 66 7.97 5.20 -1.78
N ILE A 67 8.04 5.60 -3.06
CA ILE A 67 7.10 5.13 -4.09
C ILE A 67 7.28 3.61 -4.31
N ALA A 68 8.51 3.13 -4.37
CA ALA A 68 8.79 1.69 -4.48
C ALA A 68 8.29 0.93 -3.24
N LEU A 69 8.53 1.46 -2.04
CA LEU A 69 8.03 0.90 -0.78
C LEU A 69 6.50 0.80 -0.76
N ALA A 70 5.80 1.83 -1.22
CA ALA A 70 4.35 1.81 -1.34
C ALA A 70 3.86 0.70 -2.29
N GLY A 71 4.53 0.50 -3.43
CA GLY A 71 4.23 -0.57 -4.37
C GLY A 71 4.39 -1.97 -3.75
N VAL A 72 5.53 -2.22 -3.10
CA VAL A 72 5.80 -3.52 -2.43
C VAL A 72 4.83 -3.76 -1.28
N ALA A 73 4.51 -2.75 -0.47
CA ALA A 73 3.54 -2.88 0.61
C ALA A 73 2.15 -3.26 0.09
N VAL A 74 1.74 -2.67 -1.04
CA VAL A 74 0.49 -2.99 -1.71
C VAL A 74 0.52 -4.42 -2.27
N GLU A 75 1.59 -4.83 -2.94
CA GLU A 75 1.71 -6.19 -3.48
C GLU A 75 1.52 -7.26 -2.39
N ILE A 76 2.22 -7.12 -1.27
CA ILE A 76 2.13 -8.06 -0.14
C ILE A 76 0.74 -8.01 0.50
N GLY A 77 0.17 -6.81 0.68
CA GLY A 77 -1.19 -6.67 1.22
C GLY A 77 -2.24 -7.36 0.35
N VAL A 78 -2.15 -7.21 -0.98
CA VAL A 78 -3.05 -7.86 -1.94
C VAL A 78 -2.95 -9.37 -1.85
N LEU A 79 -1.73 -9.90 -1.84
CA LEU A 79 -1.48 -11.34 -1.74
C LEU A 79 -2.11 -11.92 -0.46
N MET A 80 -1.90 -11.25 0.67
CA MET A 80 -2.46 -11.67 1.95
C MET A 80 -3.99 -11.62 1.97
N LEU A 81 -4.59 -10.58 1.37
CA LEU A 81 -6.04 -10.43 1.33
C LEU A 81 -6.70 -11.51 0.46
N VAL A 82 -6.11 -11.81 -0.71
CA VAL A 82 -6.57 -12.90 -1.58
C VAL A 82 -6.50 -14.24 -0.83
N TYR A 83 -5.40 -14.51 -0.14
CA TYR A 83 -5.25 -15.74 0.63
C TYR A 83 -6.27 -15.84 1.78
N LEU A 84 -6.49 -14.73 2.50
CA LEU A 84 -7.48 -14.69 3.58
C LEU A 84 -8.91 -14.92 3.06
N ASN A 85 -9.26 -14.31 1.93
CA ASN A 85 -10.57 -14.51 1.30
C ASN A 85 -10.77 -15.97 0.86
N GLN A 86 -9.76 -16.59 0.26
CA GLN A 86 -9.80 -18.02 -0.12
C GLN A 86 -10.00 -18.93 1.10
N ALA A 87 -9.21 -18.73 2.16
CA ALA A 87 -9.33 -19.51 3.39
C ALA A 87 -10.72 -19.32 4.05
N TRP A 88 -11.25 -18.09 4.03
CA TRP A 88 -12.57 -17.79 4.57
C TRP A 88 -13.70 -18.50 3.80
N ASP A 89 -13.63 -18.49 2.47
CA ASP A 89 -14.61 -19.16 1.63
C ASP A 89 -14.56 -20.68 1.79
N GLU A 90 -13.37 -21.27 1.90
CA GLU A 90 -13.20 -22.71 2.16
C GLU A 90 -13.88 -23.12 3.48
N ILE A 91 -13.63 -22.38 4.57
CA ILE A 91 -14.28 -22.62 5.87
C ILE A 91 -15.80 -22.49 5.75
N ARG A 92 -16.28 -21.50 4.99
CA ARG A 92 -17.72 -21.27 4.81
C ARG A 92 -18.39 -22.42 4.04
N VAL A 93 -17.71 -23.00 3.05
CA VAL A 93 -18.19 -24.18 2.31
C VAL A 93 -18.27 -25.39 3.24
N ILE A 94 -17.24 -25.65 4.03
CA ILE A 94 -17.21 -26.76 5.01
C ILE A 94 -18.37 -26.64 6.00
N ASN A 95 -18.61 -25.44 6.54
CA ASN A 95 -19.70 -25.21 7.50
C ASN A 95 -21.09 -25.39 6.87
N ARG A 96 -21.27 -25.13 5.58
CA ARG A 96 -22.54 -25.39 4.87
C ARG A 96 -22.76 -26.88 4.60
N GLN A 97 -21.72 -27.69 4.45
CA GLN A 97 -21.87 -29.15 4.25
C GLN A 97 -22.22 -29.89 5.55
N LYS A 98 -21.96 -29.28 6.71
CA LYS A 98 -22.25 -29.87 8.03
C LYS A 98 -23.64 -29.50 8.58
N ALA A 99 -24.37 -28.58 7.94
CA ALA A 99 -25.71 -28.15 8.32
C ALA A 99 -26.76 -28.80 7.41
#